data_AF-A0A973XSJ7-F1
#
_entry.id   AF-A0A973XSJ7-F1
#
_cell.length_a   1.000
_cell.length_b   1.000
_cell.length_c   1.000
_cell.angle_alpha   90.00
_cell.angle_beta   90.00
_cell.angle_gamma   90.00
#
_symmetry.space_group_name_H-M   'P 1'
#
loop_
_entity.id
_entity.type
_entity.pdbx_description
1 polymer ?
#
loop_
_entity_poly.entity_id
_entity_poly.type
_entity_poly.pdbx_seq_one_letter_code
_entity_poly.pdbx_strand_id
1 'polypeptide(L)'
;MELTHVVARAFSSMAVSIDLADDGDIDPDIATDIIEAAAALFKELSEDDRRALAAIILEVSELESDPVRKRWMLHLPEEMSLLERE
;
A
#
# COMPACT_ATOMS: atom_id res chain seq x y z
N MET A 1 4.85 -0.52 16.70
CA MET A 1 5.85 0.40 16.12
C MET A 1 5.15 1.71 15.80
N GLU A 2 5.85 2.84 15.78
CA GLU A 2 5.28 4.12 15.33
C GLU A 2 4.82 4.03 13.87
N LEU A 3 3.64 4.59 13.56
CA LEU A 3 3.02 4.55 12.22
C LEU A 3 4.01 4.93 11.12
N THR A 4 4.73 6.04 11.31
CA THR A 4 5.71 6.55 10.33
C THR A 4 6.83 5.55 10.04
N HIS A 5 7.28 4.78 11.04
CA HIS A 5 8.33 3.77 10.83
C HIS A 5 7.83 2.60 9.99
N VAL A 6 6.59 2.14 10.21
CA VAL A 6 6.00 1.05 9.43
C VAL A 6 5.76 1.50 7.99
N VAL A 7 5.22 2.70 7.79
CA VAL A 7 5.03 3.27 6.44
C VAL A 7 6.36 3.43 5.73
N ALA A 8 7.39 3.97 6.40
CA ALA A 8 8.72 4.11 5.82
C ALA A 8 9.34 2.74 5.46
N ARG A 9 9.14 1.72 6.31
CA ARG A 9 9.60 0.35 6.05
C ARG A 9 8.88 -0.28 4.86
N ALA A 10 7.56 -0.13 4.77
CA ALA A 10 6.77 -0.63 3.65
C ALA A 10 7.17 0.03 2.33
N PHE A 11 7.30 1.35 2.32
CA PHE A 11 7.78 2.10 1.16
C PHE A 11 9.19 1.68 0.73
N SER A 12 10.13 1.61 1.68
CA SER A 12 11.51 1.21 1.39
C SER A 12 11.59 -0.22 0.86
N SER A 13 10.76 -1.12 1.41
CA SER A 13 10.67 -2.50 0.93
C SER A 13 10.21 -2.56 -0.52
N MET A 14 9.14 -1.83 -0.88
CA MET A 14 8.66 -1.79 -2.26
C MET A 14 9.72 -1.22 -3.22
N ALA A 15 10.33 -0.08 -2.86
CA ALA A 15 11.33 0.56 -3.69
C ALA A 15 12.56 -0.33 -3.94
N VAL A 16 13.04 -1.02 -2.91
CA VAL A 16 14.16 -1.97 -3.04
C VAL A 16 13.77 -3.20 -3.85
N SER A 17 12.57 -3.76 -3.64
CA SER A 17 12.12 -4.92 -4.44
C SER A 17 11.98 -4.58 -5.92
N ILE A 18 11.53 -3.37 -6.25
CA ILE A 18 11.45 -2.88 -7.63
C ILE A 18 12.85 -2.72 -8.23
N ASP A 19 13.81 -2.17 -7.50
CA ASP A 19 15.20 -1.97 -7.96
C ASP A 19 15.97 -3.29 -8.14
N LEU A 20 15.62 -4.30 -7.36
CA LEU A 20 16.19 -5.64 -7.45
C LEU A 20 15.49 -6.54 -8.47
N ALA A 21 14.36 -6.13 -9.04
CA ALA A 21 13.72 -6.86 -10.12
C ALA A 21 14.55 -6.73 -11.40
N ASP A 22 14.74 -7.83 -12.13
CA ASP A 22 15.50 -7.80 -13.37
C ASP A 22 14.79 -6.93 -14.43
N ASP A 23 15.56 -6.32 -15.33
CA ASP A 23 15.05 -5.44 -16.39
C ASP A 23 14.07 -6.21 -17.29
N GLY A 24 12.77 -5.91 -17.17
CA GLY A 24 11.69 -6.55 -17.93
C GLY A 24 10.84 -7.55 -17.14
N ASP A 25 11.17 -7.80 -15.87
CA ASP A 25 10.49 -8.79 -15.02
C ASP A 25 9.35 -8.22 -14.17
N ILE A 26 9.12 -6.91 -14.12
CA ILE A 26 7.94 -6.39 -13.41
C ILE A 26 6.70 -6.58 -14.29
N ASP A 27 6.11 -7.76 -14.19
CA ASP A 27 4.76 -8.06 -14.63
C ASP A 27 3.73 -7.81 -13.49
N PRO A 28 2.42 -7.90 -13.76
CA PRO A 28 1.40 -7.68 -12.74
C PRO A 28 1.47 -8.65 -11.55
N ASP A 29 1.96 -9.88 -11.73
CA ASP A 29 2.04 -10.87 -10.66
C ASP A 29 3.18 -10.49 -9.69
N ILE A 30 4.35 -10.15 -10.23
CA ILE A 30 5.49 -9.66 -9.43
C ILE A 30 5.14 -8.33 -8.74
N ALA A 31 4.45 -7.43 -9.42
CA ALA A 31 3.98 -6.19 -8.79
C ALA A 31 3.03 -6.48 -7.61
N THR A 32 2.15 -7.48 -7.75
CA THR A 32 1.24 -7.90 -6.68
C THR A 32 2.02 -8.48 -5.50
N ASP A 33 3.00 -9.35 -5.73
CA ASP A 33 3.83 -9.94 -4.67
C ASP A 33 4.58 -8.86 -3.86
N ILE A 34 5.14 -7.85 -4.54
CA ILE A 34 5.82 -6.72 -3.91
C ILE A 34 4.85 -5.94 -3.01
N ILE A 35 3.64 -5.71 -3.51
CA ILE A 35 2.59 -4.99 -2.80
C ILE A 35 2.08 -5.80 -1.59
N GLU A 36 1.86 -7.11 -1.73
CA GLU A 36 1.43 -7.99 -0.64
C GLU A 36 2.47 -8.08 0.48
N ALA A 37 3.76 -8.14 0.11
CA ALA A 37 4.86 -8.12 1.06
C ALA A 37 4.89 -6.81 1.86
N ALA A 38 4.60 -5.68 1.22
CA ALA A 38 4.49 -4.39 1.90
C ALA A 38 3.23 -4.31 2.79
N ALA A 39 2.08 -4.80 2.30
CA ALA A 39 0.83 -4.87 3.04
C ALA A 39 0.95 -5.70 4.33
N ALA A 40 1.75 -6.77 4.30
CA ALA A 40 2.01 -7.59 5.48
C ALA A 40 2.64 -6.80 6.63
N LEU A 41 3.40 -5.74 6.35
CA LEU A 41 4.01 -4.88 7.38
C LEU A 41 2.96 -4.05 8.13
N PHE A 42 1.86 -3.68 7.48
CA PHE A 42 0.78 -2.94 8.14
C PHE A 42 0.04 -3.77 9.19
N LYS A 43 0.19 -5.10 9.18
CA LYS A 43 -0.33 -5.98 10.25
C LYS A 43 0.36 -5.73 11.60
N GLU A 44 1.55 -5.11 11.60
CA GLU A 44 2.29 -4.71 12.81
C GLU A 44 1.74 -3.43 13.47
N LEU A 45 0.85 -2.70 12.77
CA LEU A 45 0.18 -1.50 13.29
C LEU A 45 -0.96 -1.87 14.25
N SER A 46 -1.30 -0.92 15.13
CA SER A 46 -2.56 -1.00 15.86
C SER A 46 -3.75 -0.84 14.91
N GLU A 47 -4.94 -1.25 15.35
CA GLU A 47 -6.16 -1.10 14.56
C GLU A 47 -6.48 0.39 14.29
N ASP A 48 -6.24 1.25 15.29
CA ASP A 48 -6.42 2.69 15.15
C ASP A 48 -5.43 3.31 14.16
N ASP A 49 -4.17 2.87 14.17
CA ASP A 49 -3.16 3.34 13.20
C ASP A 49 -3.47 2.88 11.78
N ARG A 50 -3.96 1.64 11.61
CA ARG A 50 -4.42 1.14 10.29
C ARG A 50 -5.58 1.97 9.75
N ARG A 51 -6.55 2.30 10.61
CA ARG A 51 -7.68 3.18 10.24
C ARG A 51 -7.22 4.59 9.90
N ALA A 52 -6.30 5.15 10.68
CA ALA A 52 -5.73 6.47 10.41
C ALA A 52 -5.01 6.50 9.04
N LEU A 53 -4.22 5.47 8.75
CA LEU A 53 -3.55 5.35 7.45
C LEU A 53 -4.54 5.16 6.30
N ALA A 54 -5.57 4.34 6.48
CA ALA A 54 -6.64 4.17 5.50
C ALA A 54 -7.36 5.50 5.20
N ALA A 55 -7.69 6.28 6.24
CA ALA A 55 -8.30 7.59 6.07
C ALA A 55 -7.42 8.54 5.25
N ILE A 56 -6.11 8.58 5.53
CA ILE A 56 -5.15 9.38 4.75
C ILE A 56 -5.14 8.94 3.28
N ILE A 57 -5.13 7.64 2.99
CA ILE A 57 -5.16 7.13 1.60
C ILE A 57 -6.42 7.59 0.88
N LEU A 58 -7.58 7.51 1.54
CA LEU A 58 -8.85 7.96 0.97
C LEU A 58 -8.87 9.48 0.74
N GLU A 59 -8.33 10.28 1.67
CA GLU A 59 -8.18 11.73 1.50
C GLU A 59 -7.28 12.07 0.31
N VAL A 60 -6.16 11.35 0.12
CA VAL A 60 -5.26 11.54 -1.02
C VAL A 60 -5.94 11.12 -2.33
N SER A 61 -6.83 10.11 -2.31
CA SER A 61 -7.59 9.70 -3.50
C SER A 61 -8.51 10.80 -4.03
N GLU A 62 -8.98 11.70 -3.17
CA GLU A 62 -9.80 12.84 -3.58
C GLU A 62 -9.00 13.89 -4.38
N LEU A 63 -7.66 13.87 -4.28
CA LEU A 63 -6.77 14.73 -5.05
C LEU A 63 -6.42 14.14 -6.43
N GLU A 64 -6.78 12.88 -6.70
CA GLU A 64 -6.49 12.23 -7.98
C GLU A 64 -7.48 12.68 -9.07
N SER A 65 -6.92 13.22 -10.15
CA SER A 65 -7.67 13.74 -11.28
C SER A 65 -8.10 12.66 -12.27
N ASP A 66 -7.35 11.56 -12.33
CA ASP A 66 -7.66 10.43 -13.20
C ASP A 66 -8.71 9.53 -12.51
N PRO A 67 -9.92 9.38 -13.10
CA PRO A 67 -11.00 8.61 -12.47
C PRO A 67 -10.70 7.12 -12.35
N VAL A 68 -9.83 6.56 -13.19
CA VAL A 68 -9.40 5.15 -13.10
C VAL A 68 -8.45 5.00 -11.92
N ARG A 69 -7.45 5.88 -11.79
CA ARG A 69 -6.51 5.86 -10.67
C ARG A 69 -7.22 6.11 -9.34
N LYS A 70 -8.14 7.08 -9.29
CA LYS A 70 -8.97 7.34 -8.11
C LYS A 70 -9.73 6.10 -7.67
N ARG A 71 -10.38 5.38 -8.60
CA ARG A 71 -11.11 4.15 -8.28
C ARG A 71 -10.21 3.10 -7.64
N TRP A 72 -9.00 2.90 -8.19
CA TRP A 72 -8.04 1.97 -7.59
C TRP A 72 -7.59 2.40 -6.19
N MET A 73 -7.34 3.69 -5.99
CA MET A 73 -6.97 4.21 -4.66
C MET A 73 -8.07 4.02 -3.60
N LEU A 74 -9.35 4.05 -4.00
CA LEU A 74 -10.48 3.78 -3.08
C LEU A 74 -10.50 2.34 -2.57
N HIS A 75 -10.01 1.37 -3.36
CA HIS A 75 -9.92 -0.04 -2.96
C HIS A 75 -8.62 -0.37 -2.22
N LEU A 76 -7.62 0.50 -2.31
CA LEU A 76 -6.28 0.25 -1.79
C LEU A 76 -6.24 -0.04 -0.28
N PRO A 77 -7.04 0.60 0.60
CA PRO A 77 -7.08 0.23 2.01
C PRO A 77 -7.46 -1.23 2.29
N GLU A 78 -8.38 -1.80 1.50
CA GLU A 78 -8.78 -3.21 1.62
C GLU A 78 -7.67 -4.13 1.09
N GLU A 79 -7.14 -3.84 -0.10
CA GLU A 79 -6.04 -4.60 -0.69
C GLU A 79 -4.79 -4.59 0.20
N MET A 80 -4.57 -3.49 0.95
CA MET A 80 -3.43 -3.35 1.87
C MET A 80 -3.69 -3.95 3.26
N SER A 81 -4.84 -4.62 3.48
CA SER A 81 -5.24 -5.14 4.80
C SER A 81 -5.30 -4.06 5.89
N LEU A 82 -5.56 -2.80 5.52
CA LEU A 82 -5.76 -1.69 6.47
C LEU A 82 -7.18 -1.67 6.99
N LEU A 83 -8.13 -2.06 6.15
CA LEU A 83 -9.54 -2.24 6.47
C LEU A 83 -9.95 -3.68 6.18
N GLU A 84 -10.99 -4.15 6.87
CA GLU A 84 -11.65 -5.41 6.50
C GLU A 84 -12.38 -5.21 5.17
N ARG A 85 -12.35 -6.26 4.33
CA ARG A 85 -13.13 -6.29 3.08
C ARG A 85 -14.60 -6.54 3.45
N GLU A 86 -15.48 -5.62 3.06
CA GLU A 86 -16.94 -5.80 3.23
C GLU A 86 -17.50 -6.94 2.35
#